data_AF-S4RVF1-F1
#
_entry.id   AF-S4RVF1-F1
#
_cell.length_a   1.000
_cell.length_b   1.000
_cell.length_c   1.000
_cell.angle_alpha   90.00
_cell.angle_beta   90.00
_cell.angle_gamma   90.00
#
_symmetry.space_group_name_H-M   'P 1'
#
loop_
_entity.id
_entity.type
_entity.pdbx_description
1 polymer ?
#
loop_
_entity_poly.entity_id
_entity_poly.type
_entity_poly.pdbx_seq_one_letter_code
_entity_poly.pdbx_strand_id
1 'polypeptide(L)'
;RCISSAVIQCTHNIPWLPLILNIIDDEDRNAWVASKMFALDFQRRLTKIERQQRMSVLQSERSSRHHEQQRLNKAQMMQRELQELEEKQRILEEEGVKIEKRLRGANGVDNDNPVLMQEWFKLIGERNLLLRKESELVIMMQELELEDRQGRLQQRLDDLSALNASEYDEEEQQELDRLLQEKLEVVEQRNTLVSLLEEQRLLEKEED
;
A
#
# COMPACT_ATOMS: atom_id res chain seq x y z
N ARG A 1 18.10 -15.71 -51.56
CA ARG A 1 17.76 -15.62 -50.12
C ARG A 1 19.08 -15.59 -49.37
N CYS A 2 19.26 -14.67 -48.42
CA CYS A 2 20.56 -14.26 -47.84
C CYS A 2 21.42 -13.36 -48.73
N ILE A 3 20.99 -12.10 -48.96
CA ILE A 3 21.95 -11.01 -49.14
C ILE A 3 21.89 -10.18 -47.88
N SER A 4 23.03 -10.22 -47.19
CA SER A 4 23.27 -9.84 -45.82
C SER A 4 22.87 -8.39 -45.51
N SER A 5 22.42 -8.19 -44.28
CA SER A 5 22.19 -6.91 -43.58
C SER A 5 23.38 -5.92 -43.68
N ALA A 6 24.55 -6.38 -44.14
CA ALA A 6 25.75 -5.58 -44.39
C ALA A 6 25.67 -4.59 -45.57
N VAL A 7 24.75 -4.73 -46.54
CA VAL A 7 24.73 -3.85 -47.73
C VAL A 7 24.09 -2.48 -47.46
N ILE A 8 23.28 -2.34 -46.41
CA ILE A 8 22.45 -1.13 -46.20
C ILE A 8 23.24 -0.01 -45.50
N GLN A 9 24.28 -0.34 -44.71
CA GLN A 9 25.08 0.66 -43.99
C GLN A 9 26.06 1.45 -44.86
N CYS A 10 26.28 1.08 -46.13
CA CYS A 10 27.24 1.77 -47.02
C CYS A 10 26.61 2.80 -47.97
N THR A 11 25.31 3.08 -47.89
CA THR A 11 24.59 3.82 -48.96
C THR A 11 24.62 5.34 -48.84
N HIS A 12 25.22 5.93 -47.80
CA HIS A 12 25.16 7.38 -47.61
C HIS A 12 26.29 8.15 -48.31
N ASN A 13 27.20 7.48 -49.04
CA ASN A 13 28.24 8.18 -49.81
C ASN A 13 28.77 7.37 -51.00
N ILE A 14 27.87 6.87 -51.87
CA ILE A 14 28.26 6.26 -53.15
C ILE A 14 28.04 7.30 -54.26
N PRO A 15 29.09 7.88 -54.87
CA PRO A 15 28.99 8.94 -55.88
C PRO A 15 28.14 8.59 -57.11
N TRP A 16 27.89 7.30 -57.32
CA TRP A 16 27.20 6.72 -58.48
C TRP A 16 25.73 6.34 -58.20
N LEU A 17 25.21 6.57 -56.99
CA LEU A 17 23.80 6.34 -56.62
C LEU A 17 22.79 6.93 -57.63
N PRO A 18 22.99 8.14 -58.17
CA PRO A 18 22.09 8.71 -59.18
C PRO A 18 22.10 7.94 -60.52
N LEU A 19 23.25 7.34 -60.91
CA LEU A 19 23.37 6.55 -62.13
C LEU A 19 22.75 5.15 -61.98
N ILE A 20 22.89 4.52 -60.81
CA ILE A 20 22.33 3.20 -60.51
C ILE A 20 20.80 3.28 -60.40
N LEU A 21 20.27 4.35 -59.79
CA LEU A 21 18.83 4.58 -59.76
C LEU A 21 18.26 4.70 -61.19
N ASN A 22 18.96 5.35 -62.13
CA ASN A 22 18.52 5.45 -63.54
C ASN A 22 18.51 4.13 -64.33
N ILE A 23 19.09 3.04 -63.81
CA ILE A 23 19.17 1.72 -64.47
C ILE A 23 18.13 0.74 -63.91
N ILE A 24 17.59 1.02 -62.72
CA ILE A 24 16.63 0.17 -62.02
C ILE A 24 15.20 0.54 -62.45
N ASP A 25 14.36 -0.42 -62.84
CA ASP A 25 12.95 -0.17 -63.18
C ASP A 25 12.23 0.57 -62.04
N ASP A 26 11.27 1.45 -62.35
CA ASP A 26 10.54 2.27 -61.36
C ASP A 26 9.90 1.41 -60.25
N GLU A 27 9.57 0.16 -60.55
CA GLU A 27 9.04 -0.83 -59.62
C GLU A 27 10.01 -1.21 -58.50
N ASP A 28 11.28 -1.44 -58.81
CA ASP A 28 12.34 -1.78 -57.85
C ASP A 28 12.74 -0.57 -56.99
N ARG A 29 12.70 0.64 -57.57
CA ARG A 29 12.84 1.91 -56.82
C ARG A 29 11.72 2.10 -55.82
N ASN A 30 10.48 1.88 -56.25
CA ASN A 30 9.31 1.96 -55.38
C ASN A 30 9.34 0.89 -54.29
N ALA A 31 9.81 -0.33 -54.60
CA ALA A 31 9.99 -1.40 -53.63
C ALA A 31 11.06 -1.06 -52.56
N TRP A 32 12.16 -0.41 -52.94
CA TRP A 32 13.19 0.06 -52.00
C TRP A 32 12.67 1.19 -51.10
N VAL A 33 11.98 2.18 -51.66
CA VAL A 33 11.36 3.28 -50.88
C VAL A 33 10.30 2.74 -49.93
N ALA A 34 9.43 1.84 -50.40
CA ALA A 34 8.41 1.19 -49.59
C ALA A 34 9.03 0.37 -48.44
N SER A 35 10.11 -0.38 -48.70
CA SER A 35 10.84 -1.12 -47.67
C SER A 35 11.47 -0.20 -46.62
N LYS A 36 12.07 0.93 -47.06
CA LYS A 36 12.66 1.92 -46.15
C LYS A 36 11.60 2.64 -45.31
N MET A 37 10.45 2.96 -45.90
CA MET A 37 9.29 3.49 -45.18
C MET A 37 8.75 2.49 -44.16
N PHE A 38 8.59 1.22 -44.55
CA PHE A 38 8.12 0.18 -43.65
C PHE A 38 9.06 -0.01 -42.46
N ALA A 39 10.38 0.00 -42.67
CA ALA A 39 11.37 -0.08 -41.60
C ALA A 39 11.29 1.12 -40.64
N LEU A 40 11.15 2.35 -41.16
CA LEU A 40 10.98 3.56 -40.34
C LEU A 40 9.68 3.53 -39.52
N ASP A 41 8.57 3.12 -40.14
CA ASP A 41 7.28 3.02 -39.44
C ASP A 41 7.27 1.87 -38.42
N PHE A 42 7.92 0.75 -38.72
CA PHE A 42 8.12 -0.34 -37.76
C PHE A 42 8.93 0.14 -36.55
N GLN A 43 10.03 0.87 -36.77
CA GLN A 43 10.86 1.41 -35.70
C GLN A 43 10.13 2.51 -34.89
N ARG A 44 9.30 3.34 -35.52
CA ARG A 44 8.39 4.28 -34.84
C ARG A 44 7.35 3.56 -33.96
N ARG A 45 6.80 2.45 -34.44
CA ARG A 45 5.84 1.64 -33.65
C ARG A 45 6.52 0.99 -32.45
N LEU A 46 7.71 0.41 -32.61
CA LEU A 46 8.48 -0.15 -31.50
C LEU A 46 8.79 0.90 -30.43
N THR A 47 9.32 2.06 -30.82
CA THR A 47 9.61 3.15 -29.87
C THR A 47 8.36 3.72 -29.20
N LYS A 48 7.21 3.72 -29.88
CA LYS A 48 5.93 4.09 -29.28
C LYS A 48 5.48 3.08 -28.21
N ILE A 49 5.61 1.78 -28.49
CA ILE A 49 5.30 0.70 -27.54
C ILE A 49 6.20 0.79 -26.31
N GLU A 50 7.51 0.95 -26.49
CA GLU A 50 8.47 1.10 -25.39
C GLU A 50 8.15 2.32 -24.52
N ARG A 51 7.81 3.46 -25.12
CA ARG A 51 7.41 4.67 -24.37
C ARG A 51 6.12 4.42 -23.59
N GLN A 52 5.15 3.73 -24.18
CA GLN A 52 3.88 3.43 -23.52
C GLN A 52 4.09 2.48 -22.32
N GLN A 53 4.92 1.44 -22.48
CA GLN A 53 5.32 0.56 -21.38
C GLN A 53 6.04 1.32 -20.26
N ARG A 54 7.02 2.17 -20.60
CA ARG A 54 7.73 3.01 -19.61
C ARG A 54 6.78 3.94 -18.86
N MET A 55 5.85 4.58 -19.55
CA MET A 55 4.86 5.45 -18.90
C MET A 55 3.93 4.66 -17.97
N SER A 56 3.51 3.46 -18.36
CA SER A 56 2.70 2.57 -17.53
C SER A 56 3.44 2.14 -16.26
N VAL A 57 4.71 1.73 -16.37
CA VAL A 57 5.55 1.37 -15.21
C VAL A 57 5.75 2.56 -14.28
N LEU A 58 6.11 3.74 -14.81
CA LEU A 58 6.27 4.96 -14.01
C LEU A 58 4.99 5.38 -13.30
N GLN A 59 3.82 5.21 -13.94
CA GLN A 59 2.53 5.50 -13.33
C GLN A 59 2.23 4.51 -12.19
N SER A 60 2.51 3.22 -12.39
CA SER A 60 2.39 2.18 -11.36
C SER A 60 3.29 2.47 -10.16
N GLU A 61 4.57 2.79 -10.39
CA GLU A 61 5.51 3.14 -9.33
C GLU A 61 5.07 4.38 -8.54
N ARG A 62 4.62 5.43 -9.23
CA ARG A 62 4.10 6.64 -8.58
C ARG A 62 2.89 6.34 -7.72
N SER A 63 1.97 5.52 -8.23
CA SER A 63 0.81 5.05 -7.48
C SER A 63 1.26 4.29 -6.23
N SER A 64 2.16 3.32 -6.37
CA SER A 64 2.68 2.53 -5.25
C SER A 64 3.33 3.39 -4.16
N ARG A 65 4.24 4.29 -4.54
CA ARG A 65 4.87 5.26 -3.60
C ARG A 65 3.85 6.15 -2.91
N HIS A 66 2.81 6.56 -3.61
CA HIS A 66 1.74 7.36 -3.01
C HIS A 66 0.96 6.57 -1.96
N HIS A 67 0.60 5.33 -2.24
CA HIS A 67 -0.08 4.46 -1.28
C HIS A 67 0.80 4.17 -0.07
N GLU A 68 2.09 3.90 -0.27
CA GLU A 68 3.05 3.72 0.83
C GLU A 68 3.17 4.96 1.71
N GLN A 69 3.30 6.15 1.10
CA GLN A 69 3.34 7.41 1.85
C GLN A 69 2.05 7.66 2.63
N GLN A 70 0.89 7.36 2.05
CA GLN A 70 -0.39 7.46 2.75
C GLN A 70 -0.45 6.55 3.97
N ARG A 71 0.02 5.30 3.87
CA ARG A 71 0.09 4.37 5.00
C ARG A 71 1.00 4.90 6.11
N LEU A 72 2.20 5.36 5.75
CA LEU A 72 3.13 5.95 6.72
C LEU A 72 2.54 7.18 7.42
N ASN A 73 1.87 8.06 6.68
CA ASN A 73 1.22 9.23 7.25
C ASN A 73 0.11 8.85 8.23
N LYS A 74 -0.71 7.83 7.91
CA LYS A 74 -1.74 7.29 8.82
C LYS A 74 -1.11 6.73 10.10
N ALA A 75 -0.07 5.91 9.98
CA ALA A 75 0.64 5.35 11.14
C ALA A 75 1.19 6.45 12.06
N GLN A 76 1.84 7.46 11.47
CA GLN A 76 2.38 8.59 12.24
C GLN A 76 1.29 9.40 12.94
N MET A 77 0.14 9.60 12.29
CA MET A 77 -0.99 10.30 12.89
C MET A 77 -1.53 9.53 14.10
N MET A 78 -1.78 8.23 13.96
CA MET A 78 -2.27 7.38 15.06
C MET A 78 -1.27 7.31 16.22
N GLN A 79 0.02 7.21 15.92
CA GLN A 79 1.06 7.22 16.95
C GLN A 79 1.08 8.51 17.76
N ARG A 80 0.87 9.67 17.10
CA ARG A 80 0.77 10.96 17.80
C ARG A 80 -0.48 11.01 18.67
N GLU A 81 -1.61 10.52 18.17
CA GLU A 81 -2.84 10.47 18.97
C GLU A 81 -2.70 9.57 20.20
N LEU A 82 -2.02 8.42 20.08
CA LEU A 82 -1.72 7.57 21.23
C LEU A 82 -0.85 8.29 22.27
N GLN A 83 0.20 8.99 21.84
CA GLN A 83 1.04 9.78 22.75
C GLN A 83 0.24 10.89 23.46
N GLU A 84 -0.69 11.53 22.77
CA GLU A 84 -1.58 12.51 23.40
C GLU A 84 -2.55 11.87 24.41
N LEU A 85 -3.01 10.65 24.15
CA LEU A 85 -3.84 9.89 25.10
C LEU A 85 -3.04 9.46 26.33
N GLU A 86 -1.83 8.95 26.16
CA GLU A 86 -0.93 8.58 27.26
C GLU A 86 -0.71 9.76 28.22
N GLU A 87 -0.47 10.96 27.69
CA GLU A 87 -0.31 12.15 28.53
C GLU A 87 -1.61 12.54 29.24
N LYS A 88 -2.77 12.41 28.59
CA LYS A 88 -4.07 12.65 29.23
C LYS A 88 -4.35 11.64 30.34
N GLN A 89 -4.02 10.36 30.12
CA GLN A 89 -4.14 9.33 31.14
C GLN A 89 -3.25 9.65 32.35
N ARG A 90 -2.00 10.05 32.12
CA ARG A 90 -1.09 10.49 33.19
C ARG A 90 -1.68 11.62 34.04
N ILE A 91 -2.28 12.63 33.39
CA ILE A 91 -2.92 13.76 34.08
C ILE A 91 -4.13 13.27 34.90
N LEU A 92 -4.99 12.43 34.31
CA LEU A 92 -6.15 11.86 35.02
C LEU A 92 -5.74 10.98 36.20
N GLU A 93 -4.65 10.22 36.09
CA GLU A 93 -4.11 9.41 37.19
C GLU A 93 -3.65 10.30 38.35
N GLU A 94 -2.95 11.41 38.07
CA GLU A 94 -2.55 12.38 39.10
C GLU A 94 -3.75 13.01 39.81
N GLU A 95 -4.82 13.30 39.08
CA GLU A 95 -6.09 13.79 39.65
C GLU A 95 -6.78 12.69 40.48
N GLY A 96 -6.78 11.45 39.99
CA GLY A 96 -7.34 10.29 40.66
C GLY A 96 -6.69 10.06 42.02
N VAL A 97 -5.37 10.15 42.10
CA VAL A 97 -4.63 10.05 43.36
C VAL A 97 -5.01 11.16 44.35
N LYS A 98 -5.29 12.38 43.88
CA LYS A 98 -5.73 13.49 44.75
C LYS A 98 -7.14 13.22 45.31
N ILE A 99 -8.07 12.74 44.47
CA ILE A 99 -9.43 12.39 44.89
C ILE A 99 -9.40 11.20 45.85
N GLU A 100 -8.63 10.15 45.54
CA GLU A 100 -8.47 8.97 46.41
C GLU A 100 -7.93 9.37 47.80
N LYS A 101 -6.93 10.24 47.86
CA LYS A 101 -6.38 10.73 49.13
C LYS A 101 -7.40 11.49 49.98
N ARG A 102 -8.31 12.25 49.35
CA ARG A 102 -9.40 12.95 50.04
C ARG A 102 -10.45 11.96 50.55
N LEU A 103 -10.84 10.99 49.71
CA LEU A 103 -11.79 9.92 50.09
C LEU A 103 -11.25 9.08 51.27
N ARG A 104 -9.93 8.80 51.30
CA ARG A 104 -9.26 8.05 52.38
C ARG A 104 -8.86 8.91 53.60
N GLY A 105 -9.17 10.21 53.60
CA GLY A 105 -8.74 11.16 54.64
C GLY A 105 -9.07 10.72 56.08
N ALA A 106 -8.18 11.08 57.02
CA ALA A 106 -8.00 10.48 58.35
C ALA A 106 -9.22 10.44 59.30
N ASN A 107 -10.35 11.09 59.00
CA ASN A 107 -11.51 11.15 59.88
C ASN A 107 -12.82 10.58 59.28
N GLY A 108 -12.81 10.05 58.05
CA GLY A 108 -14.01 9.48 57.40
C GLY A 108 -15.15 10.48 57.12
N VAL A 109 -14.95 11.78 57.38
CA VAL A 109 -15.97 12.83 57.25
C VAL A 109 -16.30 13.16 55.78
N ASP A 110 -15.36 12.91 54.87
CA ASP A 110 -15.52 13.22 53.44
C ASP A 110 -15.97 12.02 52.58
N ASN A 111 -16.17 10.84 53.18
CA ASN A 111 -16.51 9.62 52.43
C ASN A 111 -17.92 9.68 51.82
N ASP A 112 -18.84 10.42 52.47
CA ASP A 112 -20.20 10.67 51.99
C ASP A 112 -20.35 12.05 51.34
N ASN A 113 -19.24 12.74 51.01
CA ASN A 113 -19.31 14.05 50.37
C ASN A 113 -19.81 13.89 48.92
N PRO A 114 -21.04 14.34 48.59
CA PRO A 114 -21.64 14.13 47.29
C PRO A 114 -20.87 14.82 46.16
N VAL A 115 -20.16 15.91 46.48
CA VAL A 115 -19.33 16.65 45.51
C VAL A 115 -18.10 15.82 45.14
N LEU A 116 -17.43 15.21 46.12
CA LEU A 116 -16.24 14.39 45.89
C LEU A 116 -16.59 13.09 45.14
N MET A 117 -17.74 12.49 45.44
CA MET A 117 -18.25 11.35 44.68
C MET A 117 -18.60 11.71 43.23
N GLN A 118 -19.16 12.90 42.99
CA GLN A 118 -19.41 13.38 41.63
C GLN A 118 -18.10 13.60 40.85
N GLU A 119 -17.08 14.18 41.48
CA GLU A 119 -15.74 14.32 40.89
C GLU A 119 -15.12 12.95 40.56
N TRP A 120 -15.29 11.97 41.44
CA TRP A 120 -14.83 10.60 41.23
C TRP A 120 -15.54 9.91 40.05
N PHE A 121 -16.88 9.99 39.97
CA PHE A 121 -17.63 9.43 38.84
C PHE A 121 -17.25 10.09 37.52
N LYS A 122 -17.03 11.41 37.52
CA LYS A 122 -16.56 12.13 36.34
C LYS A 122 -15.19 11.61 35.89
N LEU A 123 -14.27 11.39 36.83
CA LEU A 123 -12.93 10.86 36.53
C LEU A 123 -12.99 9.44 35.96
N ILE A 124 -13.85 8.57 36.51
CA ILE A 124 -14.08 7.24 35.95
C ILE A 124 -14.62 7.32 34.52
N GLY A 125 -15.62 8.19 34.28
CA GLY A 125 -16.18 8.38 32.95
C GLY A 125 -15.12 8.86 31.94
N GLU A 126 -14.29 9.83 32.32
CA GLU A 126 -13.20 10.32 31.49
C GLU A 126 -12.14 9.24 31.22
N ARG A 127 -11.79 8.43 32.24
CA ARG A 127 -10.89 7.28 32.07
C ARG A 127 -11.45 6.25 31.11
N ASN A 128 -12.73 5.88 31.23
CA ASN A 128 -13.37 4.92 30.34
C ASN A 128 -13.39 5.43 28.89
N LEU A 129 -13.66 6.72 28.67
CA LEU A 129 -13.58 7.33 27.34
C LEU A 129 -12.17 7.26 26.75
N LEU A 130 -11.13 7.55 27.53
CA LEU A 130 -9.75 7.44 27.06
C LEU A 130 -9.37 5.99 26.71
N LEU A 131 -9.79 5.01 27.53
CA LEU A 131 -9.53 3.59 27.27
C LEU A 131 -10.20 3.10 25.99
N ARG A 132 -11.46 3.51 25.74
CA ARG A 132 -12.17 3.22 24.48
C ARG A 132 -11.39 3.79 23.30
N LYS A 133 -11.04 5.08 23.35
CA LYS A 133 -10.30 5.74 22.26
C LYS A 133 -8.91 5.12 22.03
N GLU A 134 -8.20 4.73 23.10
CA GLU A 134 -6.92 4.03 22.99
C GLU A 134 -7.10 2.69 22.28
N SER A 135 -8.10 1.90 22.67
CA SER A 135 -8.36 0.62 22.02
C SER A 135 -8.74 0.76 20.55
N GLU A 136 -9.54 1.76 20.19
CA GLU A 136 -9.85 2.06 18.79
C GLU A 136 -8.57 2.33 17.98
N LEU A 137 -7.65 3.13 18.51
CA LEU A 137 -6.37 3.44 17.87
C LEU A 137 -5.47 2.21 17.73
N VAL A 138 -5.42 1.34 18.75
CA VAL A 138 -4.67 0.08 18.69
C VAL A 138 -5.24 -0.84 17.60
N ILE A 139 -6.56 -0.97 17.51
CA ILE A 139 -7.21 -1.78 16.46
C ILE A 139 -6.92 -1.19 15.07
N MET A 140 -7.02 0.13 14.90
CA MET A 140 -6.69 0.77 13.62
C MET A 140 -5.22 0.58 13.23
N MET A 141 -4.30 0.58 14.20
CA MET A 141 -2.88 0.32 13.94
C MET A 141 -2.64 -1.13 13.51
N GLN A 142 -3.29 -2.10 14.16
CA GLN A 142 -3.25 -3.50 13.75
C GLN A 142 -3.85 -3.71 12.35
N GLU A 143 -4.98 -3.08 12.03
CA GLU A 143 -5.56 -3.13 10.68
C GLU A 143 -4.57 -2.58 9.64
N LEU A 144 -3.89 -1.47 9.94
CA LEU A 144 -2.89 -0.89 9.03
C LEU A 144 -1.70 -1.83 8.80
N GLU A 145 -1.25 -2.57 9.82
CA GLU A 145 -0.21 -3.59 9.70
C GLU A 145 -0.68 -4.76 8.82
N LEU A 146 -1.93 -5.19 8.97
CA LEU A 146 -2.54 -6.24 8.16
C LEU A 146 -2.72 -5.80 6.71
N GLU A 147 -3.10 -4.54 6.46
CA GLU A 147 -3.14 -3.94 5.11
C GLU A 147 -1.76 -3.97 4.45
N ASP A 148 -0.69 -3.64 5.19
CA ASP A 148 0.68 -3.67 4.66
C ASP A 148 1.13 -5.12 4.37
N ARG A 149 0.86 -6.06 5.28
CA ARG A 149 1.12 -7.49 5.06
C ARG A 149 0.36 -8.00 3.83
N GLN A 150 -0.93 -7.68 3.70
CA GLN A 150 -1.74 -8.03 2.54
C GLN A 150 -1.16 -7.47 1.24
N GLY A 151 -0.72 -6.21 1.24
CA GLY A 151 -0.10 -5.56 0.09
C GLY A 151 1.18 -6.26 -0.37
N ARG A 152 2.06 -6.62 0.58
CA ARG A 152 3.30 -7.37 0.29
C ARG A 152 3.01 -8.77 -0.26
N LEU A 153 2.02 -9.46 0.31
CA LEU A 153 1.59 -10.78 -0.18
C LEU A 153 1.02 -10.69 -1.59
N GLN A 154 0.21 -9.66 -1.89
CA GLN A 154 -0.32 -9.44 -3.23
C GLN A 154 0.79 -9.17 -4.24
N GLN A 155 1.77 -8.33 -3.89
CA GLN A 155 2.88 -8.03 -4.79
C GLN A 155 3.68 -9.29 -5.13
N ARG A 156 3.98 -10.16 -4.16
CA ARG A 156 4.67 -11.43 -4.42
C ARG A 156 3.88 -12.35 -5.35
N LEU A 157 2.55 -12.41 -5.18
CA LEU A 157 1.69 -13.19 -6.07
C LEU A 157 1.68 -12.63 -7.49
N ASP A 158 1.63 -11.30 -7.64
CA ASP A 158 1.68 -10.63 -8.94
C ASP A 158 3.04 -10.87 -9.62
N ASP A 159 4.13 -10.83 -8.88
CA ASP A 159 5.49 -11.10 -9.37
C ASP A 159 5.63 -12.55 -9.86
N LEU A 160 5.15 -13.53 -9.09
CA LEU A 160 5.11 -14.95 -9.50
C LEU A 160 4.25 -15.17 -10.76
N SER A 161 3.07 -14.54 -10.79
CA SER A 161 2.14 -14.65 -11.93
C SER A 161 2.69 -13.97 -13.20
N ALA A 162 3.51 -12.93 -13.05
CA ALA A 162 4.13 -12.24 -14.18
C ALA A 162 5.25 -13.07 -14.83
N LEU A 163 5.89 -13.97 -14.07
CA LEU A 163 6.96 -14.84 -14.56
C LEU A 163 6.41 -16.05 -15.35
N ASN A 164 5.24 -16.58 -14.98
CA ASN A 164 4.68 -17.80 -15.57
C ASN A 164 3.28 -17.63 -16.18
N ALA A 165 3.21 -17.71 -17.51
CA ALA A 165 1.96 -17.61 -18.27
C ALA A 165 1.33 -18.96 -18.64
N SER A 166 2.00 -20.10 -18.38
CA SER A 166 1.57 -21.43 -18.87
C SER A 166 1.48 -22.52 -17.81
N GLU A 167 2.48 -22.67 -16.94
CA GLU A 167 2.50 -23.68 -15.88
C GLU A 167 3.50 -23.24 -14.80
N TYR A 168 3.19 -23.51 -13.52
CA TYR A 168 4.09 -23.32 -12.40
C TYR A 168 4.89 -24.60 -12.16
N ASP A 169 6.16 -24.48 -11.79
CA ASP A 169 6.92 -25.64 -11.30
C ASP A 169 6.48 -26.06 -9.88
N GLU A 170 7.02 -27.18 -9.38
CA GLU A 170 6.64 -27.70 -8.06
C GLU A 170 7.06 -26.78 -6.90
N GLU A 171 8.15 -26.02 -7.06
CA GLU A 171 8.63 -25.08 -6.04
C GLU A 171 7.76 -23.82 -6.01
N GLU A 172 7.41 -23.28 -7.18
CA GLU A 172 6.52 -22.14 -7.38
C GLU A 172 5.09 -22.46 -6.91
N GLN A 173 4.61 -23.68 -7.16
CA GLN A 173 3.32 -24.12 -6.65
C GLN A 173 3.30 -24.17 -5.12
N GLN A 174 4.38 -24.66 -4.49
CA GLN A 174 4.51 -24.65 -3.03
C GLN A 174 4.59 -23.22 -2.47
N GLU A 175 5.29 -22.31 -3.15
CA GLU A 175 5.34 -20.90 -2.76
C GLU A 175 3.96 -20.24 -2.88
N LEU A 176 3.24 -20.48 -3.98
CA LEU A 176 1.88 -20.00 -4.19
C LEU A 176 0.95 -20.47 -3.07
N ASP A 177 0.96 -21.77 -2.75
CA ASP A 177 0.13 -22.33 -1.68
C ASP A 177 0.44 -21.69 -0.31
N ARG A 178 1.72 -21.45 0.00
CA ARG A 178 2.13 -20.74 1.22
C ARG A 178 1.62 -19.30 1.24
N LEU A 179 1.78 -18.55 0.15
CA LEU A 179 1.31 -17.17 0.05
C LEU A 179 -0.21 -17.06 0.17
N LEU A 180 -0.95 -18.01 -0.40
CA LEU A 180 -2.40 -18.09 -0.27
C LEU A 180 -2.83 -18.41 1.16
N GLN A 181 -2.13 -19.32 1.84
CA GLN A 181 -2.37 -19.62 3.24
C GLN A 181 -2.12 -18.39 4.13
N GLU A 182 -1.01 -17.68 3.95
CA GLU A 182 -0.74 -16.44 4.68
C GLU A 182 -1.80 -15.36 4.43
N LYS A 183 -2.36 -15.28 3.21
CA LYS A 183 -3.48 -14.38 2.93
C LYS A 183 -4.74 -14.75 3.70
N LEU A 184 -5.03 -16.04 3.86
CA LEU A 184 -6.15 -16.49 4.68
C LEU A 184 -5.96 -16.12 6.15
N GLU A 185 -4.74 -16.27 6.68
CA GLU A 185 -4.41 -15.82 8.04
C GLU A 185 -4.67 -14.33 8.22
N VAL A 186 -4.29 -13.48 7.25
CA VAL A 186 -4.56 -12.04 7.31
C VAL A 186 -6.06 -11.74 7.31
N VAL A 187 -6.85 -12.47 6.52
CA VAL A 187 -8.32 -12.34 6.54
C VAL A 187 -8.88 -12.74 7.89
N GLU A 188 -8.41 -13.84 8.47
CA GLU A 188 -8.82 -14.30 9.79
C GLU A 188 -8.48 -13.27 10.87
N GLN A 189 -7.26 -12.74 10.88
CA GLN A 189 -6.82 -11.70 11.81
C GLN A 189 -7.74 -10.47 11.73
N ARG A 190 -8.08 -9.99 10.53
CA ARG A 190 -9.05 -8.87 10.40
C ARG A 190 -10.44 -9.22 10.92
N ASN A 191 -10.92 -10.45 10.70
CA ASN A 191 -12.20 -10.88 11.28
C ASN A 191 -12.17 -10.84 12.81
N THR A 192 -11.03 -11.16 13.44
CA THR A 192 -10.88 -11.01 14.90
C THR A 192 -10.97 -9.54 15.35
N LEU A 193 -10.38 -8.61 14.59
CA LEU A 193 -10.47 -7.17 14.88
C LEU A 193 -11.89 -6.65 14.77
N VAL A 194 -12.63 -7.05 13.73
CA VAL A 194 -14.05 -6.71 13.58
C VAL A 194 -14.89 -7.26 14.73
N SER A 195 -14.59 -8.49 15.17
CA SER A 195 -15.29 -9.11 16.29
C SER A 195 -15.03 -8.36 17.61
N LEU A 196 -13.78 -7.93 17.84
CA LEU A 196 -13.40 -7.13 19.00
C LEU A 196 -14.12 -5.77 19.03
N LEU A 197 -14.21 -5.08 17.87
CA LEU A 197 -14.95 -3.82 17.77
C LEU A 197 -16.45 -3.99 18.07
N GLU A 198 -17.06 -5.08 17.61
CA GLU A 198 -18.48 -5.33 17.91
C GLU A 198 -18.69 -5.68 19.37
N GLU A 199 -17.80 -6.45 19.99
CA GLU A 199 -17.83 -6.72 21.44
C GLU A 199 -17.74 -5.42 22.24
N GLN A 200 -16.79 -4.54 21.89
CA GLN A 200 -16.67 -3.22 22.51
C GLN A 200 -17.95 -2.40 22.38
N ARG A 201 -18.50 -2.31 21.17
CA ARG A 201 -19.75 -1.58 20.91
C ARG A 201 -20.94 -2.13 21.71
N LEU A 202 -20.97 -3.43 22.01
CA LEU A 202 -22.01 -4.03 22.85
C LEU A 202 -21.82 -3.65 24.31
N LEU A 203 -20.60 -3.74 24.84
CA LEU A 203 -20.27 -3.33 26.20
C LEU A 203 -20.60 -1.86 26.44
N GLU A 204 -20.30 -0.98 25.48
CA GLU A 204 -20.60 0.45 25.58
C GLU A 204 -22.09 0.73 25.76
N LYS A 205 -22.97 -0.04 25.11
CA LYS A 205 -24.43 0.10 25.27
C LYS A 205 -24.95 -0.40 26.60
N GLU A 206 -24.19 -1.24 27.30
CA GLU A 206 -24.54 -1.72 28.63
C GLU A 206 -24.06 -0.75 29.73
N GLU A 207 -23.02 0.03 29.43
CA GLU A 207 -22.45 1.04 30.33
C GLU A 207 -23.17 2.41 30.30
N ASP A 208 -23.80 2.76 29.17
CA ASP A 208 -24.59 3.99 28.97
C ASP A 208 -26.07 3.86 29.41
#